data_AF-A0A3N4AD49-F1
#
_entry.id   AF-A0A3N4AD49-F1
#
_cell.length_a   1.000
_cell.length_b   1.000
_cell.length_c   1.000
_cell.angle_alpha   90.00
_cell.angle_beta   90.00
_cell.angle_gamma   90.00
#
_symmetry.space_group_name_H-M   'P 1'
#
loop_
_entity.id
_entity.type
_entity.pdbx_description
1 polymer ?
#
loop_
_entity_poly.entity_id
_entity_poly.type
_entity_poly.pdbx_seq_one_letter_code
_entity_poly.pdbx_strand_id
1 'polypeptide(L)'
;MFIRTGFICLAAGGLLTGCLSSSSSDNDENVSQPAPPAVQAALRVGVIPDTQGGGQNSSIMPMRALMEFYREQDVDLLLLVGDLSEEATPAEYAQWRSVVDDYRDDFVMLPLQGNHDIKGTDQDWYDNVSDLIPADAIQMTGQRDKN
;
A
#
# COMPACT_ATOMS: atom_id res chain seq x y z
N MET A 1 7.25 -52.31 -0.29
CA MET A 1 6.56 -53.06 0.77
C MET A 1 5.60 -52.11 1.48
N PHE A 2 4.29 -52.37 1.31
CA PHE A 2 3.07 -51.98 2.06
C PHE A 2 2.96 -50.62 2.80
N ILE A 3 1.81 -49.93 2.91
CA ILE A 3 0.51 -49.77 2.23
C ILE A 3 -0.14 -48.54 2.94
N ARG A 4 -1.01 -47.81 2.21
CA ARG A 4 -2.21 -47.01 2.58
C ARG A 4 -2.56 -46.86 4.09
N THR A 5 -3.21 -45.81 4.58
CA THR A 5 -4.60 -45.37 4.27
C THR A 5 -4.98 -44.28 5.28
N GLY A 6 -5.89 -43.36 4.94
CA GLY A 6 -6.51 -42.51 5.96
C GLY A 6 -7.39 -41.36 5.48
N PHE A 7 -8.34 -41.62 4.57
CA PHE A 7 -9.46 -40.72 4.33
C PHE A 7 -10.45 -40.82 5.50
N ILE A 8 -10.87 -39.69 6.06
CA ILE A 8 -12.11 -39.57 6.84
C ILE A 8 -12.90 -38.40 6.26
N CYS A 9 -13.92 -38.74 5.48
CA CYS A 9 -15.08 -37.89 5.23
C CYS A 9 -16.10 -38.17 6.33
N LEU A 10 -16.70 -37.13 6.92
CA LEU A 10 -18.10 -37.20 7.36
C LEU A 10 -18.78 -35.84 7.32
N ALA A 11 -19.98 -35.85 6.75
CA ALA A 11 -20.76 -34.71 6.30
C ALA A 11 -21.79 -34.22 7.34
N ALA A 12 -22.21 -32.96 7.20
CA ALA A 12 -23.55 -32.46 7.52
C ALA A 12 -23.74 -31.17 6.70
N GLY A 13 -24.75 -30.96 5.86
CA GLY A 13 -26.10 -31.50 5.89
C GLY A 13 -27.09 -30.42 6.35
N GLY A 14 -27.20 -29.31 5.62
CA GLY A 14 -28.16 -28.23 5.87
C GLY A 14 -28.85 -27.83 4.57
N LEU A 15 -29.93 -28.55 4.22
CA LEU A 15 -30.84 -28.17 3.15
C LEU A 15 -31.71 -26.99 3.64
N LEU A 16 -31.50 -25.81 3.07
CA LEU A 16 -32.43 -24.69 3.20
C LEU A 16 -33.67 -25.00 2.34
N THR A 17 -34.78 -25.28 3.02
CA THR A 17 -36.14 -25.36 2.45
C THR A 17 -36.81 -24.00 2.57
N GLY A 18 -37.46 -23.54 1.49
CA GLY A 18 -38.34 -22.36 1.44
C GLY A 18 -37.88 -21.37 0.36
N CYS A 19 -38.62 -21.05 -0.71
CA CYS A 19 -40.04 -21.20 -0.98
C CYS A 19 -40.24 -21.52 -2.49
N LEU A 20 -40.97 -22.60 -2.79
CA LEU A 20 -41.74 -22.67 -4.03
C LEU A 20 -43.02 -21.85 -3.83
N SER A 21 -43.19 -20.80 -4.63
CA SER A 21 -44.50 -20.21 -4.89
C SER A 21 -44.72 -20.18 -6.38
N SER A 22 -45.70 -20.94 -6.85
CA SER A 22 -46.24 -20.88 -8.20
C SER A 22 -47.55 -20.11 -8.13
N SER A 23 -47.62 -18.96 -8.81
CA SER A 23 -48.88 -18.38 -9.28
C SER A 23 -48.58 -17.50 -10.49
N SER A 24 -49.01 -17.92 -11.67
CA SER A 24 -49.04 -17.07 -12.86
C SER A 24 -50.10 -15.99 -12.67
N SER A 25 -49.72 -14.72 -12.86
CA SER A 25 -50.59 -13.63 -13.26
C SER A 25 -49.70 -12.51 -13.78
N ASP A 26 -49.80 -12.28 -15.10
CA ASP A 26 -49.21 -11.13 -15.78
C ASP A 26 -49.65 -9.84 -15.11
N ASN A 27 -48.68 -9.03 -14.68
CA ASN A 27 -48.79 -7.59 -14.57
C ASN A 27 -47.39 -7.02 -14.79
N ASP A 28 -47.21 -6.46 -15.98
CA ASP A 28 -46.02 -5.75 -16.45
C ASP A 28 -45.90 -4.42 -15.70
N GLU A 29 -45.40 -4.47 -14.47
CA GLU A 29 -44.92 -3.29 -13.77
C GLU A 29 -43.38 -3.36 -13.69
N ASN A 30 -42.75 -2.67 -14.63
CA ASN A 30 -41.34 -2.32 -14.58
C ASN A 30 -41.11 -1.34 -13.42
N VAL A 31 -41.12 -1.85 -12.19
CA VAL A 31 -40.62 -1.14 -11.02
C VAL A 31 -39.11 -1.29 -11.03
N SER A 32 -38.42 -0.26 -11.52
CA SER A 32 -36.97 -0.18 -11.46
C SER A 32 -36.52 -0.20 -9.99
N GLN A 33 -36.08 -1.38 -9.52
CA GLN A 33 -35.41 -1.53 -8.24
C GLN A 33 -34.22 -0.55 -8.19
N PRO A 34 -34.08 0.31 -7.15
CA PRO A 34 -32.92 1.16 -7.02
C PRO A 34 -31.66 0.29 -7.00
N ALA A 35 -30.68 0.59 -7.85
CA ALA A 35 -29.38 -0.06 -7.79
C ALA A 35 -28.81 0.11 -6.37
N PRO A 36 -28.21 -0.93 -5.77
CA PRO A 36 -27.53 -0.80 -4.49
C PRO A 36 -26.54 0.36 -4.57
N PRO A 37 -26.43 1.20 -3.53
CA PRO A 37 -25.42 2.26 -3.52
C PRO A 37 -24.05 1.63 -3.76
N ALA A 38 -23.29 2.20 -4.69
CA ALA A 38 -21.95 1.75 -4.99
C ALA A 38 -21.13 1.77 -3.69
N VAL A 39 -20.69 0.59 -3.23
CA VAL A 39 -19.78 0.50 -2.09
C VAL A 39 -18.45 1.04 -2.57
N GLN A 40 -18.14 2.28 -2.19
CA GLN A 40 -16.86 2.89 -2.48
C GLN A 40 -15.82 2.15 -1.64
N ALA A 41 -14.80 1.58 -2.29
CA ALA A 41 -13.73 0.88 -1.61
C ALA A 41 -13.07 1.83 -0.59
N ALA A 42 -12.81 1.34 0.61
CA ALA A 42 -12.11 2.12 1.62
C ALA A 42 -10.64 2.25 1.23
N LEU A 43 -10.12 3.48 1.22
CA LEU A 43 -8.70 3.76 1.02
C LEU A 43 -7.88 3.14 2.15
N ARG A 44 -6.84 2.38 1.80
CA ARG A 44 -5.88 1.79 2.71
C ARG A 44 -4.58 2.58 2.65
N VAL A 45 -4.17 3.09 3.81
CA VAL A 45 -2.97 3.91 3.95
C VAL A 45 -1.97 3.21 4.85
N GLY A 46 -0.77 2.97 4.34
CA GLY A 46 0.40 2.54 5.11
C GLY A 46 1.24 3.74 5.54
N VAL A 47 1.95 3.60 6.66
CA VAL A 47 2.82 4.65 7.19
C VAL A 47 4.16 4.02 7.56
N ILE A 48 5.23 4.59 7.02
CA ILE A 48 6.61 4.16 7.26
C ILE A 48 7.40 5.37 7.76
N PRO A 49 7.51 5.57 9.09
CA PRO A 49 8.29 6.66 9.66
C PRO A 49 9.76 6.28 9.85
N ASP A 50 10.64 7.29 9.81
CA ASP A 50 12.01 7.25 10.35
C ASP A 50 12.84 6.04 9.88
N THR A 51 12.93 5.83 8.56
CA THR A 51 13.62 4.64 8.03
C THR A 51 15.13 4.70 8.22
N GLN A 52 15.71 5.90 8.30
CA GLN A 52 17.13 6.15 8.47
C GLN A 52 17.98 5.21 7.59
N GLY A 53 17.65 5.19 6.29
CA GLY A 53 18.15 4.27 5.28
C GLY A 53 19.61 4.52 4.94
N GLY A 54 20.52 4.27 5.89
CA GLY A 54 21.94 4.51 5.76
C GLY A 54 22.84 3.70 6.69
N GLY A 55 23.88 3.06 6.13
CA GLY A 55 24.91 2.39 6.91
C GLY A 55 24.44 1.11 7.63
N GLN A 56 25.22 0.68 8.64
CA GLN A 56 25.01 -0.57 9.38
C GLN A 56 23.80 -0.52 10.33
N ASN A 57 23.31 0.67 10.68
CA ASN A 57 22.18 0.88 11.59
C ASN A 57 20.85 1.08 10.85
N SER A 58 20.88 1.01 9.52
CA SER A 58 19.71 1.31 8.69
C SER A 58 18.59 0.29 8.83
N SER A 59 17.35 0.76 8.89
CA SER A 59 16.16 -0.10 9.00
C SER A 59 15.75 -0.73 7.65
N ILE A 60 16.68 -0.88 6.71
CA ILE A 60 16.43 -1.31 5.33
C ILE A 60 15.74 -2.69 5.24
N MET A 61 16.16 -3.65 6.05
CA MET A 61 15.52 -4.97 6.09
C MET A 61 14.11 -4.92 6.70
N PRO A 62 13.90 -4.28 7.88
CA PRO A 62 12.56 -3.99 8.38
C PRO A 62 11.65 -3.25 7.39
N MET A 63 12.16 -2.21 6.73
CA MET A 63 11.45 -1.43 5.71
C MET A 63 10.98 -2.34 4.57
N ARG A 64 11.86 -3.17 4.02
CA ARG A 64 11.51 -4.13 2.96
C ARG A 64 10.41 -5.10 3.41
N ALA A 65 10.53 -5.66 4.62
CA ALA A 65 9.53 -6.56 5.16
C ALA A 65 8.16 -5.87 5.35
N LEU A 66 8.16 -4.60 5.76
CA LEU A 66 6.95 -3.81 5.93
C LEU A 66 6.30 -3.46 4.58
N MET A 67 7.09 -3.10 3.57
CA MET A 67 6.60 -2.85 2.21
C MET A 67 5.98 -4.12 1.62
N GLU A 68 6.62 -5.27 1.80
CA GLU A 68 6.06 -6.57 1.38
C GLU A 68 4.72 -6.86 2.07
N PHE A 69 4.65 -6.66 3.39
CA PHE A 69 3.41 -6.83 4.14
C PHE A 69 2.31 -5.89 3.62
N TYR A 70 2.62 -4.62 3.38
CA TYR A 70 1.64 -3.67 2.85
C TYR A 70 1.15 -4.02 1.45
N ARG A 71 2.00 -4.61 0.62
CA ARG A 71 1.60 -5.13 -0.70
C ARG A 71 0.61 -6.27 -0.55
N GLU A 72 0.89 -7.22 0.33
CA GLU A 72 -0.03 -8.34 0.65
C GLU A 72 -1.36 -7.88 1.27
N GLN A 73 -1.40 -6.67 1.86
CA GLN A 73 -2.61 -6.09 2.44
C GLN A 73 -3.35 -5.16 1.47
N ASP A 74 -3.00 -5.11 0.18
CA ASP A 74 -3.60 -4.22 -0.82
C ASP A 74 -3.62 -2.76 -0.35
N VAL A 75 -2.53 -2.26 0.22
CA VAL A 75 -2.41 -0.85 0.60
C VAL A 75 -2.34 0.01 -0.67
N ASP A 76 -3.14 1.07 -0.72
CA ASP A 76 -3.21 1.96 -1.90
C ASP A 76 -2.12 3.04 -1.88
N LEU A 77 -1.84 3.58 -0.68
CA LEU A 77 -0.99 4.75 -0.49
C LEU A 77 -0.02 4.56 0.69
N LEU A 78 1.24 4.91 0.48
CA LEU A 78 2.27 4.92 1.51
C LEU A 78 2.69 6.35 1.86
N LEU A 79 2.62 6.68 3.14
CA LEU A 79 3.27 7.85 3.71
C LEU A 79 4.67 7.44 4.21
N LEU A 80 5.72 7.95 3.58
CA LEU A 80 7.11 7.74 4.00
C LEU A 80 7.53 8.96 4.81
N VAL A 81 7.43 8.87 6.12
CA VAL A 81 7.36 10.04 7.00
C VAL A 81 8.73 10.33 7.60
N GLY A 82 9.48 11.22 6.95
CA GLY A 82 10.69 11.83 7.50
C GLY A 82 11.85 10.87 7.76
N ASP A 83 13.02 11.47 7.97
CA ASP A 83 14.27 10.82 8.34
C ASP A 83 14.49 9.58 7.49
N LEU A 84 14.38 9.78 6.17
CA LEU A 84 14.57 8.75 5.16
C LEU A 84 16.02 8.28 5.17
N SER A 85 16.94 9.17 5.52
CA SER A 85 18.37 9.00 5.71
C SER A 85 18.79 9.51 7.10
N GLU A 86 19.94 9.07 7.62
CA GLU A 86 20.48 9.56 8.90
C GLU A 86 21.32 10.83 8.69
N GLU A 87 22.20 10.82 7.69
CA GLU A 87 23.16 11.91 7.42
C GLU A 87 22.93 12.59 6.06
N ALA A 88 21.80 12.32 5.39
CA ALA A 88 21.45 12.86 4.09
C ALA A 88 22.52 12.67 3.00
N THR A 89 23.32 11.61 3.08
CA THR A 89 24.37 11.40 2.07
C THR A 89 23.82 10.69 0.82
N PRO A 90 24.41 10.90 -0.36
CA PRO A 90 23.99 10.22 -1.58
C PRO A 90 24.00 8.69 -1.47
N ALA A 91 24.93 8.12 -0.69
CA ALA A 91 25.04 6.68 -0.50
C ALA A 91 23.86 6.12 0.32
N GLU A 92 23.38 6.88 1.29
CA GLU A 92 22.21 6.51 2.10
C GLU A 92 20.94 6.58 1.27
N TYR A 93 20.70 7.68 0.55
CA TYR A 93 19.56 7.73 -0.36
C TYR A 93 19.60 6.62 -1.41
N ALA A 94 20.77 6.29 -1.99
CA ALA A 94 20.89 5.15 -2.90
C ALA A 94 20.53 3.81 -2.23
N GLN A 95 20.93 3.61 -0.98
CA GLN A 95 20.58 2.42 -0.21
C GLN A 95 19.07 2.37 0.11
N TRP A 96 18.47 3.49 0.51
CA TRP A 96 17.04 3.61 0.73
C TRP A 96 16.23 3.34 -0.56
N ARG A 97 16.63 3.98 -1.68
CA ARG A 97 16.04 3.78 -3.01
C ARG A 97 16.15 2.33 -3.48
N SER A 98 17.20 1.60 -3.10
CA SER A 98 17.33 0.18 -3.44
C SER A 98 16.21 -0.71 -2.88
N VAL A 99 15.43 -0.22 -1.90
CA VAL A 99 14.18 -0.87 -1.47
C VAL A 99 12.99 -0.23 -2.15
N VAL A 100 12.88 1.10 -2.09
CA VAL A 100 11.70 1.84 -2.59
C VAL A 100 11.42 1.55 -4.07
N ASP A 101 12.46 1.48 -4.89
CA ASP A 101 12.36 1.27 -6.32
C ASP A 101 11.79 -0.11 -6.68
N ASP A 102 11.87 -1.09 -5.78
CA ASP A 102 11.27 -2.42 -6.00
C ASP A 102 9.73 -2.40 -5.89
N TYR A 103 9.16 -1.36 -5.27
CA TYR A 103 7.73 -1.28 -4.92
C TYR A 103 7.02 -0.06 -5.52
N ARG A 104 7.69 0.74 -6.36
CA ARG A 104 7.14 1.97 -6.98
C ARG A 104 5.85 1.77 -7.77
N ASP A 105 5.66 0.58 -8.33
CA ASP A 105 4.50 0.26 -9.16
C ASP A 105 3.38 -0.40 -8.30
N ASP A 106 3.66 -0.72 -7.04
CA ASP A 106 2.70 -1.31 -6.09
C ASP A 106 1.92 -0.25 -5.31
N PHE A 107 2.50 0.94 -5.09
CA PHE A 107 1.92 1.97 -4.21
C PHE A 107 1.98 3.37 -4.80
N VAL A 108 1.00 4.21 -4.45
CA VAL A 108 1.19 5.67 -4.49
C VAL A 108 2.03 6.08 -3.28
N MET A 109 3.15 6.76 -3.50
CA MET A 109 4.09 7.10 -2.43
C MET A 109 4.15 8.61 -2.18
N LEU A 110 4.08 9.00 -0.91
CA LEU A 110 4.20 10.39 -0.46
C LEU A 110 5.33 10.50 0.58
N PRO A 111 6.57 10.72 0.13
CA PRO A 111 7.69 11.02 1.01
C PRO A 111 7.56 12.43 1.60
N LEU A 112 7.83 12.53 2.89
CA LEU A 112 7.91 13.77 3.66
C LEU A 112 9.34 13.95 4.16
N GLN A 113 9.83 15.19 4.14
CA GLN A 113 11.17 15.52 4.60
C GLN A 113 11.21 15.55 6.13
N GLY A 114 12.18 14.87 6.73
CA GLY A 114 12.49 14.96 8.16
C GLY A 114 13.68 15.86 8.45
N ASN A 115 14.09 15.92 9.72
CA ASN A 115 15.21 16.76 10.15
C ASN A 115 16.58 16.12 9.92
N HIS A 116 16.66 14.80 9.74
CA HIS A 116 17.89 14.10 9.35
C HIS A 116 18.14 14.13 7.84
N ASP A 117 17.10 14.41 7.06
CA ASP A 117 17.18 14.54 5.61
C ASP A 117 17.80 15.87 5.13
N ILE A 118 18.07 16.81 6.05
CA ILE A 118 18.59 18.16 5.78
C ILE A 118 19.97 18.33 6.43
N LYS A 119 21.02 17.86 5.76
CA LYS A 119 22.43 18.12 6.16
C LYS A 119 23.23 18.85 5.08
N GLY A 120 22.60 19.14 3.94
CA GLY A 120 23.15 19.85 2.79
C GLY A 120 22.12 20.84 2.26
N THR A 121 21.71 20.67 1.00
CA THR A 121 20.65 21.50 0.38
C THR A 121 19.31 20.78 0.41
N ASP A 122 18.19 21.53 0.44
CA ASP A 122 16.85 20.94 0.29
C ASP A 122 16.69 20.27 -1.09
N GLN A 123 17.52 20.66 -2.06
CA GLN A 123 17.54 20.11 -3.41
C GLN A 123 17.98 18.63 -3.43
N ASP A 124 18.90 18.22 -2.56
CA ASP A 124 19.36 16.82 -2.51
C ASP A 124 18.23 15.87 -2.12
N TRP A 125 17.40 16.27 -1.14
CA TRP A 125 16.20 15.51 -0.78
C TRP A 125 15.21 15.46 -1.94
N TYR A 126 14.94 16.62 -2.56
CA TYR A 126 14.02 16.73 -3.69
C TYR A 126 14.42 15.82 -4.87
N ASP A 127 15.70 15.82 -5.23
CA ASP A 127 16.22 15.03 -6.36
C ASP A 127 16.07 13.52 -6.12
N ASN A 128 16.07 13.09 -4.85
CA ASN A 128 15.95 11.67 -4.48
C ASN A 128 14.51 11.17 -4.32
N VAL A 129 13.51 12.06 -4.25
CA VAL A 129 12.13 11.67 -3.90
C VAL A 129 11.06 12.22 -4.83
N SER A 130 11.38 13.25 -5.63
CA SER A 130 10.39 13.96 -6.45
C SER A 130 9.71 13.09 -7.49
N ASP A 131 10.38 12.04 -7.99
CA ASP A 131 9.84 11.08 -8.95
C ASP A 131 8.81 10.11 -8.34
N LEU A 132 8.76 10.01 -7.00
CA LEU A 132 7.77 9.21 -6.27
C LEU A 132 6.45 9.96 -6.09
N ILE A 133 6.49 11.30 -6.08
CA ILE A 133 5.35 12.15 -5.76
C ILE A 133 4.47 12.32 -7.01
N PRO A 134 3.17 11.95 -6.96
CA PRO A 134 2.24 12.20 -8.05
C PRO A 134 2.17 13.69 -8.44
N ALA A 135 2.00 13.97 -9.73
CA ALA A 135 2.03 15.34 -10.26
C ALA A 135 0.97 16.27 -9.63
N ASP A 136 -0.17 15.73 -9.22
CA ASP A 136 -1.27 16.44 -8.55
C ASP A 136 -1.07 16.58 -7.03
N ALA A 137 -0.10 15.86 -6.45
CA ALA A 137 0.29 15.92 -5.04
C ALA A 137 1.48 16.86 -4.78
N ILE A 138 2.02 17.51 -5.83
CA ILE A 138 3.13 18.47 -5.70
C ILE A 138 2.63 19.76 -5.03
N GLN A 139 2.53 19.75 -3.70
CA GLN A 139 2.34 20.96 -2.87
C GLN A 139 3.63 21.45 -2.21
N MET A 140 4.73 20.69 -2.26
CA MET A 140 6.01 21.06 -1.65
C MET A 140 6.88 21.95 -2.56
N THR A 141 6.29 22.96 -3.21
CA THR A 141 7.06 23.96 -3.99
C THR A 141 8.09 24.70 -3.14
N GLY A 142 7.93 24.66 -1.82
CA GLY A 142 8.86 25.25 -0.86
C GLY A 142 10.19 24.51 -0.69
N GLN A 143 10.49 23.42 -1.39
CA GLN A 143 11.81 22.75 -1.29
C GLN A 143 12.63 22.81 -2.57
N ARG A 144 11.99 23.11 -3.68
CA ARG A 144 12.66 23.32 -4.96
C ARG A 144 13.45 24.62 -4.93
N ASP A 145 14.68 24.61 -5.47
CA ASP A 145 15.55 25.80 -5.61
C ASP A 145 15.97 26.45 -4.28
N LYS A 146 15.94 25.69 -3.17
CA LYS A 146 16.46 26.11 -1.87
C LYS A 146 17.91 25.64 -1.70
N ASN A 147 18.82 26.58 -1.94
CA ASN A 147 20.27 26.43 -1.78
C ASN A 147 20.75 27.04 -0.47
#